data_AF-A0A7C7RY93-F1
#
_entry.id   AF-A0A7C7RY93-F1
#
_cell.length_a   1.000
_cell.length_b   1.000
_cell.length_c   1.000
_cell.angle_alpha   90.00
_cell.angle_beta   90.00
_cell.angle_gamma   90.00
#
_symmetry.space_group_name_H-M   'P 1'
#
loop_
_entity.id
_entity.type
_entity.pdbx_description
1 polymer ?
#
loop_
_entity_poly.entity_id
_entity_poly.type
_entity_poly.pdbx_seq_one_letter_code
_entity_poly.pdbx_strand_id
1 'polypeptide(L)'
;MARAQAWREAMPISYAQEVSLTCPRCRTAFTARVWLVVDAGERPDLLERAREGRLHTVTCPHCGHEREVDAPVLVFRPHPLPFSFWERGRGCCRGRRGWG
;
A
#
# COMPACT_ATOMS: atom_id res chain seq x y z
N MET A 1 -17.84 12.43 7.55
CA MET A 1 -17.44 11.04 7.24
C MET A 1 -17.48 10.77 5.73
N ALA A 2 -18.58 11.04 5.02
CA ALA A 2 -18.73 10.78 3.57
C ALA A 2 -17.65 11.39 2.63
N ARG A 3 -17.14 12.60 2.92
CA ARG A 3 -16.12 13.23 2.06
C ARG A 3 -14.76 12.52 2.10
N ALA A 4 -14.41 11.89 3.22
CA ALA A 4 -13.13 11.18 3.37
C ALA A 4 -13.08 9.82 2.66
N GLN A 5 -14.22 9.14 2.55
CA GLN A 5 -14.34 7.92 1.74
C GLN A 5 -14.24 8.22 0.25
N ALA A 6 -14.91 9.29 -0.23
CA ALA A 6 -14.89 9.66 -1.64
C ALA A 6 -13.49 9.96 -2.21
N TRP A 7 -12.54 10.45 -1.40
CA TRP A 7 -11.16 10.67 -1.85
C TRP A 7 -10.35 9.36 -1.94
N ARG A 8 -10.62 8.38 -1.07
CA ARG A 8 -9.97 7.06 -1.07
C ARG A 8 -10.41 6.20 -2.24
N GLU A 9 -11.64 6.40 -2.72
CA GLU A 9 -12.15 5.75 -3.93
C GLU A 9 -11.49 6.29 -5.21
N ALA A 10 -11.12 7.59 -5.23
CA ALA A 10 -10.51 8.24 -6.39
C ALA A 10 -8.99 8.06 -6.47
N MET A 11 -8.30 7.80 -5.35
CA MET A 11 -6.86 7.56 -5.28
C MET A 11 -6.58 6.34 -4.38
N PRO A 12 -6.50 5.13 -4.96
CA PRO A 12 -6.11 3.94 -4.21
C PRO A 12 -4.72 4.14 -3.60
N ILE A 13 -4.56 3.77 -2.33
CA ILE A 13 -3.28 3.93 -1.61
C ILE A 13 -2.43 2.66 -1.77
N SER A 14 -3.09 1.52 -1.96
CA SER A 14 -2.41 0.25 -2.21
C SER A 14 -1.59 0.31 -3.51
N TYR A 15 -0.33 -0.13 -3.45
CA TYR A 15 0.62 -0.04 -4.55
C TYR A 15 1.28 -1.38 -4.86
N ALA A 16 1.31 -1.70 -6.15
CA ALA A 16 2.03 -2.84 -6.70
C ALA A 16 3.06 -2.36 -7.73
N GLN A 17 4.23 -3.00 -7.71
CA GLN A 17 5.27 -2.82 -8.71
C GLN A 17 5.25 -4.00 -9.68
N GLU A 18 5.42 -3.71 -10.98
CA GLU A 18 5.68 -4.74 -11.98
C GLU A 18 7.18 -5.07 -11.97
N VAL A 19 7.50 -6.34 -11.74
CA VAL A 19 8.87 -6.85 -11.71
C VAL A 19 9.04 -7.95 -12.73
N SER A 20 10.16 -7.92 -13.45
CA SER A 20 10.56 -9.00 -14.34
C SER A 20 11.24 -10.10 -13.54
N LEU A 21 10.68 -11.31 -13.58
CA LEU A 21 11.15 -12.49 -12.88
C LEU A 21 11.54 -13.58 -13.88
N THR A 22 12.63 -14.28 -13.61
CA THR A 22 12.98 -15.51 -14.35
C THR A 22 12.52 -16.71 -13.55
N CYS A 23 11.78 -17.63 -14.19
CA CYS A 23 11.38 -18.88 -13.56
C CYS A 23 12.58 -19.83 -13.42
N PRO A 24 12.90 -20.36 -12.24
CA PRO A 24 14.02 -21.30 -12.07
C PRO A 24 13.78 -22.66 -12.75
N ARG A 25 12.51 -23.05 -12.98
CA ARG A 25 12.15 -24.34 -13.58
C ARG A 25 12.18 -24.34 -15.11
N CYS A 26 11.53 -23.37 -15.76
CA CYS A 26 11.44 -23.30 -17.22
C CYS A 26 12.37 -22.25 -17.85
N ARG A 27 13.05 -21.42 -17.02
CA ARG A 27 13.95 -20.34 -17.43
C ARG A 27 13.32 -19.24 -18.28
N THR A 28 11.99 -19.21 -18.37
CA THR A 28 11.26 -18.14 -19.05
C THR A 28 11.16 -16.91 -18.16
N ALA A 29 11.47 -15.75 -18.73
CA ALA A 29 11.22 -14.46 -18.09
C ALA A 29 9.74 -14.09 -18.21
N PHE A 30 9.15 -13.58 -17.15
CA PHE A 30 7.77 -13.10 -17.11
C PHE A 30 7.63 -11.93 -16.14
N THR A 31 6.61 -11.10 -16.34
CA THR A 31 6.31 -9.98 -15.45
C THR A 31 5.30 -10.40 -14.41
N ALA A 32 5.56 -10.07 -13.14
CA ALA A 32 4.64 -10.28 -12.03
C ALA A 32 4.38 -8.97 -11.29
N ARG A 33 3.18 -8.85 -10.71
CA ARG A 33 2.84 -7.73 -9.82
C ARG A 33 3.16 -8.10 -8.38
N VAL A 34 4.06 -7.36 -7.76
CA VAL A 34 4.46 -7.51 -6.36
C VAL A 34 3.90 -6.34 -5.56
N TRP A 35 3.08 -6.64 -4.56
CA TRP A 35 2.46 -5.63 -3.69
C TRP A 35 3.46 -5.14 -2.64
N LEU A 36 3.73 -3.84 -2.63
CA LEU A 36 4.67 -3.22 -1.69
C LEU A 36 3.96 -2.41 -0.61
N VAL A 37 2.77 -1.89 -0.92
CA VAL A 37 1.95 -1.11 0.02
C VAL A 37 0.52 -1.66 -0.02
N VAL A 38 -0.03 -2.00 1.14
CA VAL A 38 -1.39 -2.53 1.28
C VAL A 38 -2.15 -1.73 2.34
N ASP A 39 -3.21 -1.03 1.91
CA ASP A 39 -4.23 -0.50 2.83
C ASP A 39 -5.21 -1.63 3.19
N ALA A 40 -5.14 -2.11 4.43
CA ALA A 40 -5.96 -3.18 4.97
C ALA A 40 -7.47 -2.85 5.09
N GLY A 41 -7.86 -1.59 4.90
CA GLY A 41 -9.24 -1.16 4.75
C GLY A 41 -9.70 -1.09 3.28
N GLU A 42 -8.79 -0.87 2.35
CA GLU A 42 -9.06 -0.82 0.91
C GLU A 42 -9.07 -2.23 0.29
N ARG A 43 -8.10 -3.08 0.67
CA ARG A 43 -7.85 -4.40 0.08
C ARG A 43 -7.76 -5.49 1.15
N PRO A 44 -8.90 -5.93 1.72
CA PRO A 44 -8.91 -7.00 2.72
C PRO A 44 -8.46 -8.36 2.16
N ASP A 45 -8.60 -8.57 0.85
CA ASP A 45 -8.09 -9.75 0.14
C ASP A 45 -6.57 -9.88 0.25
N LEU A 46 -5.85 -8.77 0.07
CA LEU A 46 -4.39 -8.73 0.17
C LEU A 46 -3.93 -8.85 1.62
N LEU A 47 -4.69 -8.33 2.58
CA LEU A 47 -4.42 -8.50 4.00
C LEU A 47 -4.44 -9.99 4.41
N GLU A 48 -5.42 -10.74 3.93
CA GLU A 48 -5.51 -12.16 4.28
C GLU A 48 -4.36 -12.97 3.67
N ARG A 49 -4.03 -12.70 2.40
CA ARG A 49 -2.84 -13.29 1.77
C ARG A 49 -1.55 -12.94 2.50
N ALA A 50 -1.42 -11.72 3.02
CA ALA A 50 -0.27 -11.31 3.82
C ALA A 50 -0.18 -12.09 5.14
N ARG A 51 -1.32 -12.31 5.81
CA ARG A 51 -1.39 -13.12 7.04
C ARG A 51 -1.02 -14.59 6.80
N GLU A 52 -1.41 -15.12 5.66
CA GLU A 52 -1.07 -16.47 5.24
C GLU A 52 0.38 -16.64 4.76
N GLY A 53 1.15 -15.55 4.65
CA GLY A 53 2.50 -15.58 4.05
C GLY A 53 2.51 -15.84 2.54
N ARG A 54 1.37 -15.61 1.85
CA ARG A 54 1.18 -15.89 0.41
C ARG A 54 1.07 -14.64 -0.46
N LEU A 55 1.30 -13.46 0.10
CA LEU A 55 1.17 -12.21 -0.64
C LEU A 55 2.15 -12.14 -1.82
N HIS A 56 3.37 -12.64 -1.61
CA HIS A 56 4.45 -12.65 -2.61
C HIS A 56 4.71 -14.02 -3.22
N THR A 57 3.77 -14.96 -3.06
CA THR A 57 3.78 -16.20 -3.84
C THR A 57 3.33 -15.90 -5.27
N VAL A 58 4.21 -16.21 -6.22
CA VAL A 58 3.99 -16.00 -7.65
C VAL A 58 4.05 -17.34 -8.37
N THR A 59 3.03 -17.59 -9.18
CA THR A 59 2.94 -18.79 -10.04
C THR A 59 3.44 -18.45 -11.43
N CYS A 60 4.40 -19.22 -11.95
CA CYS A 60 4.87 -19.08 -13.32
C CYS A 60 3.77 -19.47 -14.32
N PRO A 61 3.37 -18.59 -15.25
CA PRO A 61 2.28 -18.88 -16.19
C PRO A 61 2.64 -19.95 -17.23
N HIS A 62 3.93 -20.26 -17.42
CA HIS A 62 4.40 -21.22 -18.42
C HIS A 62 4.47 -22.67 -17.92
N CYS A 63 4.77 -22.88 -16.63
CA CYS A 63 5.02 -24.23 -16.09
C CYS A 63 4.31 -24.51 -14.76
N GLY A 64 3.53 -23.56 -14.24
CA GLY A 64 2.81 -23.69 -12.97
C GLY A 64 3.70 -23.73 -11.73
N HIS A 65 5.01 -23.50 -11.87
CA HIS A 65 5.91 -23.50 -10.72
C HIS A 65 5.66 -22.27 -9.84
N GLU A 66 5.44 -22.50 -8.55
CA GLU A 66 5.29 -21.45 -7.55
C GLU A 66 6.63 -21.11 -6.92
N ARG A 67 6.86 -19.82 -6.70
CA ARG A 67 8.00 -19.30 -5.94
C ARG A 67 7.57 -18.15 -5.07
N GLU A 68 8.27 -17.97 -3.97
CA GLU A 68 8.18 -16.75 -3.17
C GLU A 68 9.11 -15.67 -3.77
N VAL A 69 8.68 -14.42 -3.66
CA VAL A 69 9.49 -13.25 -4.01
C VAL A 69 9.85 -12.55 -2.71
N ASP A 70 11.14 -12.41 -2.44
CA ASP A 70 11.63 -11.64 -1.32
C ASP A 70 11.46 -10.14 -1.63
N ALA A 71 10.41 -9.54 -1.06
CA ALA A 71 10.12 -8.13 -1.20
C ALA A 71 9.54 -7.57 0.11
N PRO A 72 9.96 -6.38 0.56
CA PRO A 72 9.36 -5.74 1.72
C PRO A 72 7.93 -5.30 1.41
N VAL A 73 7.01 -5.50 2.36
CA VAL A 73 5.63 -4.99 2.29
C VAL A 73 5.28 -4.15 3.51
N LEU A 74 4.67 -2.99 3.28
CA LEU A 74 4.01 -2.19 4.30
C LEU A 74 2.51 -2.48 4.29
N VAL A 75 2.01 -3.09 5.37
CA VAL A 75 0.58 -3.26 5.61
C VAL A 75 0.14 -2.27 6.67
N PHE A 76 -0.84 -1.42 6.35
CA PHE A 76 -1.33 -0.41 7.28
C PHE A 76 -2.85 -0.25 7.16
N ARG A 77 -3.48 0.29 8.20
CA ARG A 77 -4.89 0.71 8.17
C ARG A 77 -4.95 2.19 8.54
N PRO A 78 -5.25 3.09 7.59
CA PRO A 78 -5.33 4.51 7.90
C PRO A 78 -6.51 4.73 8.84
N HIS A 79 -6.24 5.37 9.98
CA HIS A 79 -7.28 5.85 10.87
C HIS A 79 -7.46 7.35 10.66
N PRO A 80 -8.69 7.85 10.44
CA PRO A 80 -8.92 9.29 10.39
C PRO A 80 -8.51 9.88 11.73
N LEU A 81 -7.57 10.83 11.74
CA LEU A 81 -7.30 11.57 12.97
C LEU A 81 -8.56 12.35 13.37
N PRO A 82 -8.94 12.36 14.66
CA PRO A 82 -10.04 13.19 15.12
C PRO A 82 -9.70 14.65 14.87
N PHE A 83 -10.68 15.42 14.39
CA PHE A 83 -10.51 16.84 14.03
C PHE A 83 -9.91 17.69 15.17
N SER A 84 -10.13 17.29 16.42
CA SER A 84 -9.60 17.94 17.63
C SER A 84 -8.07 17.87 17.76
N PHE A 85 -7.38 16.99 17.02
CA PHE A 85 -5.92 16.97 16.97
C PHE A 85 -5.34 18.21 16.25
N TRP A 86 -6.07 18.79 15.30
CA TRP A 86 -5.65 19.93 14.48
C TRP A 86 -5.89 21.31 15.14
N GLU A 87 -6.73 21.38 16.18
CA GLU A 87 -7.03 22.64 16.88
C GLU A 87 -5.90 23.11 17.81
N ARG A 88 -5.04 22.20 18.29
CA ARG A 88 -3.90 22.56 19.16
C ARG A 88 -2.68 23.13 18.43
N GLY A 89 -2.61 23.05 17.10
CA GLY A 89 -1.49 23.57 16.30
C GLY A 89 -1.69 24.96 15.70
N ARG A 90 -2.92 25.51 15.72
CA ARG A 90 -3.25 26.79 15.09
C ARG A 90 -3.19 28.00 16.03
N GLY A 91 -2.34 27.93 17.05
CA GLY A 91 -2.10 29.03 17.98
C GLY A 91 -0.99 30.00 17.57
N CYS A 92 -0.07 29.63 16.65
CA CYS A 92 1.18 30.40 16.52
C CYS A 92 1.21 31.46 15.42
N CYS A 93 0.30 31.45 14.43
CA CYS A 93 0.38 32.39 13.30
C CYS A 93 -0.45 33.66 13.46
N ARG A 94 -1.08 33.90 14.62
CA ARG A 94 -1.93 35.07 14.85
C ARG A 94 -1.28 36.07 15.80
N GLY A 95 -0.17 36.69 15.38
CA GLY A 95 0.26 37.97 15.94
C GLY A 95 1.76 38.21 15.99
N ARG A 96 2.28 38.97 15.02
CA ARG A 96 3.00 40.21 15.35
C ARG A 96 3.09 41.13 14.13
N ARG A 97 2.35 42.24 14.19
CA ARG A 97 2.69 43.47 13.48
C ARG A 97 4.03 43.97 14.03
N GLY A 98 4.96 44.33 13.16
CA GLY A 98 6.22 44.96 13.54
C GLY A 98 7.05 45.24 12.30
N TRP A 99 6.81 46.40 11.70
CA TRP A 99 7.69 47.01 10.71
C TRP A 99 9.03 47.34 11.39
N GLY A 100 10.13 46.99 10.72
CA GLY A 100 11.47 47.50 10.94
C GLY A 100 12.07 47.84 9.59
#